data_AF-X1A782-F1
#
_entry.id   AF-X1A782-F1
#
_cell.length_a   1.000
_cell.length_b   1.000
_cell.length_c   1.000
_cell.angle_alpha   90.00
_cell.angle_beta   90.00
_cell.angle_gamma   90.00
#
_symmetry.space_group_name_H-M   'P 1'
#
loop_
_entity.id
_entity.type
_entity.pdbx_description
1 polymer ?
#
loop_
_entity_poly.entity_id
_entity_poly.type
_entity_poly.pdbx_seq_one_letter_code
_entity_poly.pdbx_strand_id
1 'polypeptide(L)' 'MAEYFSWSPIRRLMKNVGATIVARDAVDELIDWLGVTSKAITTTALKLTKHSKRKKITKEDILLAIKYF' A
#
# COMPACT_ATOMS: atom_id res chain seq x y z
N MET A 1 -13.96 0.38 1.79
CA MET A 1 -13.57 -0.26 3.07
C MET A 1 -12.50 -1.28 2.77
N ALA A 2 -11.23 -0.85 2.71
CA ALA A 2 -10.15 -1.75 2.37
C ALA A 2 -10.04 -2.90 3.38
N GLU A 3 -10.11 -4.12 2.87
CA GLU A 3 -9.98 -5.39 3.60
C GLU A 3 -8.61 -5.53 4.29
N TYR A 4 -7.59 -4.80 3.83
CA TYR A 4 -6.18 -5.04 4.14
C TYR A 4 -5.56 -4.05 5.14
N PHE A 5 -6.17 -2.87 5.39
CA PHE A 5 -5.60 -1.83 6.25
C PHE A 5 -6.55 -1.45 7.38
N SER A 6 -6.03 -1.40 8.61
CA SER A 6 -6.80 -0.98 9.77
C SER A 6 -6.87 0.55 9.90
N TRP A 7 -8.04 1.05 10.28
CA TRP A 7 -8.31 2.48 10.40
C TRP A 7 -7.47 3.20 11.47
N SER A 8 -7.35 2.61 12.65
CA SER A 8 -6.67 3.24 13.80
C SER A 8 -5.18 3.55 13.55
N PRO A 9 -4.36 2.63 13.00
CA PRO A 9 -2.98 2.93 12.61
C PRO A 9 -2.85 4.06 11.58
N ILE A 10 -3.70 4.08 10.56
CA ILE A 10 -3.67 5.14 9.52
C ILE A 10 -4.02 6.49 10.13
N ARG A 11 -5.06 6.57 10.96
CA ARG A 11 -5.35 7.81 11.70
C ARG A 11 -4.21 8.24 12.62
N ARG A 12 -3.57 7.29 13.31
CA ARG A 12 -2.42 7.59 14.20
C ARG A 12 -1.25 8.16 13.40
N LEU A 13 -0.98 7.63 12.20
CA LEU A 13 0.01 8.19 11.29
C LEU A 13 -0.31 9.66 10.96
N MET A 14 -1.56 9.96 10.58
CA MET A 14 -1.98 11.34 10.27
C MET A 14 -1.81 12.29 11.48
N LYS A 15 -2.13 11.82 12.69
CA LYS A 15 -1.90 12.55 13.94
C LYS A 15 -0.41 12.83 14.18
N ASN A 16 0.43 11.81 14.02
CA ASN A 16 1.86 11.90 14.26
C ASN A 16 2.56 12.85 13.28
N VAL A 17 2.03 13.00 12.06
CA VAL A 17 2.51 13.99 11.08
C VAL A 17 2.14 15.43 11.48
N GLY A 18 1.11 15.61 12.32
CA GLY A 18 0.72 16.92 12.86
C GLY A 18 -0.76 17.28 12.73
N ALA A 19 -1.62 16.37 12.23
CA ALA A 19 -3.04 16.68 12.09
C ALA A 19 -3.76 16.75 13.45
N THR A 20 -4.23 17.93 13.86
CA THR A 20 -4.92 18.13 15.16
C THR A 20 -6.28 17.46 15.24
N ILE A 21 -7.04 17.40 14.14
CA ILE A 21 -8.33 16.70 13.99
C ILE A 21 -8.27 15.94 12.65
N VAL A 22 -8.84 14.74 12.63
CA VAL A 22 -8.85 13.88 11.44
C VAL A 22 -10.26 13.34 11.30
N ALA A 23 -10.92 13.68 10.18
CA ALA A 23 -12.26 13.22 9.83
C ALA A 23 -12.23 11.74 9.42
N ARG A 24 -13.35 11.03 9.59
CA ARG A 24 -13.42 9.59 9.37
C ARG A 24 -13.31 9.22 7.89
N ASP A 25 -14.07 9.93 7.07
CA ASP A 25 -14.08 9.85 5.60
C ASP A 25 -12.69 10.10 5.01
N ALA A 26 -11.93 11.06 5.52
CA ALA A 26 -10.55 11.31 5.08
C ALA A 26 -9.62 10.11 5.31
N VAL A 27 -9.81 9.39 6.43
CA VAL A 27 -9.03 8.17 6.71
C VAL A 27 -9.50 7.03 5.82
N ASP A 28 -10.81 6.91 5.60
CA ASP A 28 -11.38 5.88 4.72
C ASP A 28 -10.88 6.04 3.27
N GLU A 29 -10.83 7.27 2.75
CA GLU A 29 -10.29 7.57 1.42
C GLU A 29 -8.79 7.22 1.31
N LEU A 30 -8.00 7.57 2.33
CA LEU A 30 -6.58 7.22 2.35
C LEU A 30 -6.37 5.70 2.38
N ILE A 31 -7.20 4.98 3.14
CA ILE A 31 -7.17 3.51 3.22
C ILE A 31 -7.50 2.88 1.87
N ASP A 32 -8.53 3.38 1.19
CA ASP A 32 -8.94 2.86 -0.11
C ASP A 32 -7.86 3.13 -1.17
N TRP A 33 -7.26 4.33 -1.19
CA TRP A 33 -6.13 4.66 -2.09
C TRP A 33 -4.89 3.79 -1.84
N LEU A 34 -4.52 3.58 -0.57
CA LEU A 34 -3.42 2.69 -0.19
C LEU A 34 -3.71 1.24 -0.61
N GLY A 35 -4.96 0.80 -0.51
CA GLY A 35 -5.42 -0.51 -0.97
C GLY A 35 -5.20 -0.70 -2.48
N VAL A 36 -5.66 0.25 -3.29
CA VAL A 36 -5.47 0.23 -4.75
C VAL A 36 -3.99 0.23 -5.11
N THR A 37 -3.21 1.13 -4.52
CA THR A 37 -1.77 1.27 -4.74
C THR A 37 -1.01 -0.01 -4.39
N SER A 38 -1.29 -0.57 -3.21
CA SER A 38 -0.64 -1.80 -2.74
C SER A 38 -0.96 -3.00 -3.64
N LYS A 39 -2.20 -3.11 -4.12
CA LYS A 39 -2.62 -4.17 -5.06
C LYS A 39 -1.91 -4.03 -6.40
N ALA A 40 -1.79 -2.82 -6.91
CA ALA A 40 -1.12 -2.55 -8.19
C ALA A 40 0.38 -2.85 -8.12
N ILE A 41 1.08 -2.37 -7.09
CA ILE A 41 2.51 -2.67 -6.85
C ILE A 41 2.72 -4.18 -6.71
N THR A 42 1.90 -4.86 -5.92
CA THR A 42 1.99 -6.31 -5.72
C THR A 42 1.77 -7.08 -7.01
N THR A 43 0.85 -6.63 -7.86
CA THR A 43 0.57 -7.22 -9.17
C THR A 43 1.78 -7.09 -10.10
N THR A 44 2.42 -5.92 -10.13
CA THR A 44 3.64 -5.68 -10.91
C THR A 44 4.81 -6.52 -10.38
N ALA A 45 5.03 -6.54 -9.08
CA ALA A 45 6.05 -7.37 -8.45
C ALA A 45 5.86 -8.85 -8.78
N LEU A 46 4.63 -9.37 -8.72
CA LEU A 46 4.33 -10.75 -9.11
C LEU A 46 4.64 -11.03 -10.59
N LYS A 47 4.40 -10.08 -11.50
CA LYS A 47 4.79 -10.23 -12.92
C LYS A 47 6.32 -10.33 -13.06
N LEU A 48 7.07 -9.50 -12.34
CA LEU A 48 8.54 -9.51 -12.34
C LEU A 48 9.08 -10.84 -11.77
N THR A 49 8.52 -11.31 -10.66
CA THR A 49 8.84 -12.60 -10.06
C THR A 49 8.61 -13.74 -11.06
N LYS A 50 7.44 -13.76 -11.73
CA LYS A 50 7.11 -14.77 -12.76
C LYS A 50 8.02 -14.70 -13.98
N HIS A 51 8.37 -13.50 -14.45
CA HIS A 51 9.31 -13.32 -15.57
C HIS A 51 10.68 -13.94 -15.28
N SER A 52 11.13 -13.86 -14.03
CA SER A 52 12.36 -14.50 -13.57
C SER A 52 12.23 -15.98 -13.17
N LYS A 53 11.09 -16.63 -13.48
CA LYS A 53 10.77 -18.04 -13.12
C LYS A 53 10.81 -18.36 -11.63
N ARG A 54 10.77 -17.35 -10.76
CA ARG A 54 10.65 -17.51 -9.30
C ARG A 54 9.18 -17.61 -8.90
N LYS A 55 8.92 -18.23 -7.75
CA LYS A 55 7.57 -18.25 -7.13
C LYS A 55 7.45 -17.27 -5.95
N LYS A 56 8.57 -17.01 -5.27
CA LYS A 56 8.66 -16.13 -4.10
C LYS A 56 8.90 -14.69 -4.56
N ILE A 57 8.02 -13.78 -4.17
CA ILE A 57 8.22 -12.34 -4.31
C ILE A 57 9.34 -11.93 -3.34
N THR A 58 10.36 -11.22 -3.83
CA THR A 58 11.46 -10.73 -3.00
C THR A 58 11.41 -9.22 -2.82
N LYS A 59 12.28 -8.69 -1.95
CA LYS A 59 12.43 -7.26 -1.72
C LYS A 59 12.75 -6.53 -3.03
N GLU A 60 13.61 -7.10 -3.86
CA GLU A 60 14.05 -6.53 -5.13
C GLU A 60 12.88 -6.40 -6.11
N ASP A 61 11.96 -7.38 -6.15
CA ASP A 61 10.76 -7.31 -6.99
C ASP A 61 9.85 -6.14 -6.57
N ILE A 62 9.68 -5.94 -5.26
CA ILE A 62 8.88 -4.84 -4.70
C ILE A 62 9.56 -3.50 -4.95
N LEU A 63 10.87 -3.38 -4.72
CA LEU A 63 11.61 -2.14 -4.98
C LEU A 63 11.56 -1.76 -6.47
N LEU A 64 11.68 -2.75 -7.36
CA LEU A 64 11.59 -2.53 -8.80
C LEU A 64 10.17 -2.13 -9.21
N ALA A 65 9.15 -2.77 -8.63
CA ALA A 65 7.76 -2.40 -8.84
C ALA A 65 7.47 -0.97 -8.36
N ILE A 66 7.97 -0.57 -7.19
CA ILE A 66 7.82 0.80 -6.66
C ILE A 66 8.54 1.81 -7.56
N LYS A 67 9.74 1.49 -8.05
CA LYS A 67 10.53 2.39 -8.91
C LYS A 67 9.81 2.73 -10.22
N TYR A 68 8.97 1.81 -10.72
CA TYR A 68 8.23 1.96 -11.97
C TYR A 68 6.71 1.98 -11.75
N PHE A 69 6.26 2.28 -10.53
CA PHE A 69 4.86 2.53 -10.19
C PHE A 69 4.48 3.96 -10.60
#